data_AF-A0A1N6QDI5-F1
#
_entry.id   AF-A0A1N6QDI5-F1
#
_cell.length_a   1.000
_cell.length_b   1.000
_cell.length_c   1.000
_cell.angle_alpha   90.00
_cell.angle_beta   90.00
_cell.angle_gamma   90.00
#
_symmetry.space_group_name_H-M   'P 1'
#
loop_
_entity.id
_entity.type
_entity.pdbx_description
1 polymer ?
#
loop_
_entity_poly.entity_id
_entity_poly.type
_entity_poly.pdbx_seq_one_letter_code
_entity_poly.pdbx_strand_id
1 'polypeptide(L)'
;MSYEVTATRRRPRGFDQLIGQDFVVATLKNSLASGRIAPAYLFAGPRGVGKTSAARILAKALNCPEGPGAEGCDGWEGSEEIARGNSLDVIEIDGASNTSVNDVRQIKDEVLFAPNSSRYKIYIIDEVHMLSNSAFNALLKTIEEPPPYIIFIFATTEIHKVPATIRSRCQQFNFRLIPLEEIRDCLAATARELGVQVEEDALGWIARQATGSLRDAYTLFDQVLAFSGDEVTLDLIHQKLGLLGMERLNALFQTVVNGDGQGALEIVEEALLAGVSVERFILDLADYLRTLLLIKNGIVREGILGISLDRVPQEVRQGLSREQLEQANEIVLQLYRDVRYSVNQRFDLELAVSRISHLRAYTTPQELVDRIEALQHELIHSAAHHLRTDNSKPSDAQVSAETASPPEESSPPPGEDAPKEETTPRAESRQDASGKPEISEETAPEEEIDSLPQDQDQDSRDLPVERQGISEEETEAIIARFRAKRISLAALLMSARSWSRSEGKLVLGFSDNFGAHTLEQDRTEIQEAARAVLGDALLQLVIVVQGMESENETSEPVNQHLDMVRRVFRGELLEEQE
;
A
#
# COMPACT_ATOMS: atom_id res chain seq x y z
N MET A 1 20.62 -22.07 31.17
CA MET A 1 20.12 -20.68 31.30
C MET A 1 18.67 -20.68 30.84
N SER A 2 17.86 -19.68 31.18
CA SER A 2 16.55 -19.48 30.53
C SER A 2 16.76 -19.21 29.04
N TYR A 3 15.91 -19.76 28.18
CA TYR A 3 15.91 -19.43 26.75
C TYR A 3 15.39 -17.99 26.61
N GLU A 4 16.26 -17.09 26.16
CA GLU A 4 15.93 -15.69 25.89
C GLU A 4 16.11 -15.42 24.40
N VAL A 5 15.05 -14.88 23.77
CA VAL A 5 15.04 -14.49 22.36
C VAL A 5 16.17 -13.48 22.10
N THR A 6 16.97 -13.70 21.06
CA THR A 6 18.10 -12.86 20.66
C THR A 6 17.66 -11.41 20.45
N ALA A 7 16.45 -11.17 19.94
CA ALA A 7 15.86 -9.84 19.79
C ALA A 7 15.75 -9.06 21.12
N THR A 8 15.61 -9.75 22.27
CA THR A 8 15.63 -9.16 23.61
C THR A 8 17.06 -9.07 24.13
N ARG A 9 17.80 -10.19 24.07
CA ARG A 9 19.18 -10.33 24.56
C ARG A 9 20.16 -9.32 23.93
N ARG A 10 19.97 -8.97 22.64
CA ARG A 10 20.77 -8.00 21.90
C ARG A 10 20.14 -6.59 21.83
N ARG A 11 19.16 -6.26 22.69
CA ARG A 11 18.61 -4.91 22.77
C ARG A 11 19.73 -3.91 23.12
N PRO A 12 19.95 -2.84 22.31
CA PRO A 12 20.99 -1.85 22.56
C PRO A 12 20.94 -1.25 23.97
N ARG A 13 22.09 -1.24 24.68
CA ARG A 13 22.29 -0.71 26.04
C ARG A 13 22.88 0.71 26.08
N GLY A 14 23.41 1.19 24.96
CA GLY A 14 24.02 2.51 24.79
C GLY A 14 23.90 3.00 23.36
N PHE A 15 24.11 4.30 23.14
CA PHE A 15 23.83 4.95 21.84
C PHE A 15 24.65 4.38 20.67
N ASP A 16 25.91 3.98 20.91
CA ASP A 16 26.82 3.42 19.90
C ASP A 16 26.46 1.98 19.47
N GLN A 17 25.37 1.43 20.01
CA GLN A 17 24.79 0.14 19.62
C GLN A 17 23.50 0.32 18.77
N LEU A 18 23.10 1.56 18.45
CA LEU A 18 21.94 1.86 17.59
C LEU A 18 22.35 1.93 16.10
N ILE A 19 22.45 0.75 15.51
CA ILE A 19 22.77 0.50 14.09
C ILE A 19 21.80 1.27 13.15
N GLY A 20 22.33 1.89 12.09
CA GLY A 20 21.58 2.63 11.07
C GLY A 20 20.99 4.00 11.48
N GLN A 21 21.29 4.53 12.68
CA GLN A 21 20.61 5.75 13.22
C GLN A 21 21.57 6.92 13.56
N ASP A 22 22.72 7.05 12.88
CA ASP A 22 23.81 7.98 13.22
C ASP A 22 23.36 9.43 13.51
N PHE A 23 22.46 9.96 12.67
CA PHE A 23 21.96 11.34 12.82
C PHE A 23 21.15 11.55 14.11
N VAL A 24 20.33 10.56 14.48
CA VAL A 24 19.55 10.58 15.73
C VAL A 24 20.49 10.45 16.92
N VAL A 25 21.44 9.50 16.86
CA VAL A 25 22.47 9.29 17.88
C VAL A 25 23.30 10.56 18.11
N ALA A 26 23.85 11.16 17.06
CA ALA A 26 24.67 12.35 17.17
C ALA A 26 23.88 13.55 17.73
N THR A 27 22.63 13.74 17.31
CA THR A 27 21.78 14.83 17.81
C THR A 27 21.42 14.64 19.28
N LEU A 28 21.11 13.42 19.72
CA LEU A 28 20.83 13.12 21.13
C LEU A 28 22.09 13.24 22.01
N LYS A 29 23.24 12.72 21.57
CA LYS A 29 24.53 12.91 22.28
C LYS A 29 24.88 14.40 22.45
N ASN A 30 24.67 15.21 21.41
CA ASN A 30 24.91 16.66 21.45
C ASN A 30 23.89 17.42 22.33
N SER A 31 22.62 17.01 22.36
CA SER A 31 21.60 17.57 23.27
C SER A 31 21.99 17.33 24.74
N LEU A 32 22.36 16.09 25.09
CA LEU A 32 22.83 15.74 26.43
C LEU A 32 24.09 16.53 26.82
N ALA A 33 25.13 16.50 25.98
CA ALA A 33 26.40 17.17 26.25
C ALA A 33 26.30 18.71 26.35
N SER A 34 25.28 19.32 25.73
CA SER A 34 25.01 20.77 25.82
C SER A 34 23.98 21.14 26.90
N GLY A 35 23.45 20.17 27.65
CA GLY A 35 22.38 20.37 28.64
C GLY A 35 21.03 20.81 28.05
N ARG A 36 20.87 20.77 26.72
CA ARG A 36 19.66 21.20 25.99
C ARG A 36 18.65 20.07 25.94
N ILE A 37 18.13 19.71 27.11
CA ILE A 37 17.14 18.65 27.30
C ILE A 37 15.75 19.23 26.99
N ALA A 38 15.07 18.70 25.98
CA ALA A 38 13.66 19.00 25.73
C ALA A 38 12.76 18.27 26.76
N PRO A 39 11.59 18.82 27.13
CA PRO A 39 10.64 18.14 28.01
C PRO A 39 9.82 17.07 27.28
N ALA A 40 9.78 17.09 25.94
CA ALA A 40 9.05 16.13 25.12
C ALA A 40 9.83 15.75 23.86
N TYR A 41 9.94 14.46 23.59
CA TYR A 41 10.58 13.86 22.41
C TYR A 41 9.54 13.05 21.63
N LEU A 42 9.57 13.11 20.29
CA LEU A 42 8.76 12.27 19.42
C LEU A 42 9.67 11.47 18.47
N PHE A 43 9.75 10.16 18.72
CA PHE A 43 10.52 9.20 17.94
C PHE A 43 9.60 8.54 16.91
N ALA A 44 9.69 8.98 15.66
CA ALA A 44 8.88 8.47 14.57
C ALA A 44 9.71 7.58 13.64
N GLY A 45 9.11 6.52 13.09
CA GLY A 45 9.74 5.67 12.08
C GLY A 45 9.24 4.22 12.14
N PRO A 46 9.67 3.36 11.21
CA PRO A 46 9.15 1.99 11.08
C PRO A 46 9.28 1.13 12.34
N ARG A 47 8.65 -0.05 12.35
CA ARG A 47 8.77 -0.97 13.50
C ARG A 47 10.19 -1.56 13.57
N GLY A 48 10.64 -1.90 14.78
CA GLY A 48 11.89 -2.63 15.00
C GLY A 48 13.22 -1.92 14.67
N VAL A 49 13.19 -0.67 14.19
CA VAL A 49 14.38 0.19 13.93
C VAL A 49 15.04 0.78 15.20
N GLY A 50 14.61 0.36 16.39
CA GLY A 50 15.22 0.73 17.66
C GLY A 50 14.59 1.88 18.46
N LYS A 51 13.44 2.44 18.05
CA LYS A 51 12.75 3.57 18.72
C LYS A 51 12.70 3.46 20.25
N THR A 52 12.06 2.40 20.77
CA THR A 52 11.90 2.14 22.22
C THR A 52 13.24 1.89 22.92
N SER A 53 14.20 1.27 22.23
CA SER A 53 15.56 1.07 22.75
C SER A 53 16.28 2.40 22.92
N ALA A 54 16.19 3.30 21.94
CA ALA A 54 16.72 4.66 22.04
C ALA A 54 16.03 5.47 23.15
N ALA A 55 14.73 5.26 23.40
CA ALA A 55 14.01 5.88 24.51
C ALA A 55 14.57 5.43 25.88
N ARG A 56 14.79 4.12 26.07
CA ARG A 56 15.42 3.57 27.29
C ARG A 56 16.87 4.04 27.46
N ILE A 57 17.64 4.11 26.37
CA ILE A 57 19.03 4.63 26.40
C ILE A 57 19.04 6.11 26.80
N LEU A 58 18.17 6.94 26.21
CA LEU A 58 18.02 8.35 26.58
C LEU A 58 17.60 8.50 28.05
N ALA A 59 16.65 7.69 28.52
CA ALA A 59 16.23 7.70 29.92
C ALA A 59 17.38 7.34 30.89
N LYS A 60 18.15 6.27 30.60
CA LYS A 60 19.37 5.89 31.33
C LYS A 60 20.41 7.01 31.33
N ALA A 61 20.60 7.69 30.20
CA ALA A 61 21.55 8.80 30.08
C ALA A 61 21.13 10.03 30.91
N LEU A 62 19.83 10.39 30.91
CA LEU A 62 19.26 11.51 31.66
C LEU A 62 19.28 11.29 33.18
N ASN A 63 19.03 10.06 33.62
CA ASN A 63 18.97 9.66 35.03
C ASN A 63 20.29 9.14 35.60
N CYS A 64 21.39 9.18 34.85
CA CYS A 64 22.71 8.80 35.33
C CYS A 64 23.14 9.66 36.54
N PRO A 65 23.57 9.08 37.68
CA PRO A 65 23.98 9.84 38.87
C PRO A 65 25.15 10.80 38.67
N GLU A 66 26.03 10.55 37.69
CA GLU A 66 27.13 11.44 37.32
C GLU A 66 26.66 12.67 36.51
N GLY A 67 25.40 12.66 36.06
CA GLY A 67 24.73 13.70 35.29
C GLY A 67 24.37 13.26 33.86
N PRO A 68 23.56 14.07 33.13
CA PRO A 68 23.18 13.79 31.75
C PRO A 68 24.41 13.67 30.82
N GLY A 69 24.74 12.44 30.43
CA GLY A 69 25.98 12.11 29.71
C GLY A 69 25.73 11.30 28.44
N ALA A 70 26.45 11.63 27.37
CA ALA A 70 26.30 11.01 26.04
C ALA A 70 26.68 9.51 25.97
N GLU A 71 27.49 9.03 26.90
CA GLU A 71 27.91 7.63 27.01
C GLU A 71 26.96 6.84 27.94
N GLY A 72 26.48 7.50 29.00
CA GLY A 72 25.64 6.93 30.04
C GLY A 72 26.41 6.00 30.98
N CYS A 73 26.11 6.04 32.27
CA CYS A 73 26.73 5.13 33.24
C CYS A 73 26.04 3.75 33.23
N ASP A 74 26.83 2.70 32.99
CA ASP A 74 26.46 1.30 33.23
C ASP A 74 26.89 0.86 34.64
N GLY A 75 26.14 -0.07 35.24
CA GLY A 75 26.54 -0.73 36.49
C GLY A 75 26.00 -0.10 37.78
N TRP A 76 25.23 1.00 37.70
CA TRP A 76 24.41 1.47 38.81
C TRP A 76 23.01 0.82 38.76
N GLU A 77 22.35 0.67 39.91
CA GLU A 77 21.12 -0.14 40.08
C GLU A 77 20.02 0.20 39.05
N GLY A 78 19.64 1.47 38.95
CA GLY A 78 18.63 1.93 38.00
C GLY A 78 19.00 1.77 36.51
N SER A 79 20.28 1.62 36.14
CA SER A 79 20.64 1.35 34.73
C SER A 79 20.10 -0.01 34.26
N GLU A 80 20.09 -1.01 35.14
CA GLU A 80 19.60 -2.35 34.84
C GLU A 80 18.08 -2.45 35.07
N GLU A 81 17.50 -1.66 35.99
CA GLU A 81 16.04 -1.50 36.09
C GLU A 81 15.43 -0.90 34.82
N ILE A 82 16.01 0.20 34.30
CA ILE A 82 15.57 0.88 33.08
C ILE A 82 15.77 -0.04 31.86
N ALA A 83 16.88 -0.78 31.81
CA ALA A 83 17.11 -1.77 30.74
C ALA A 83 16.03 -2.85 30.73
N ARG A 84 15.63 -3.36 31.90
CA ARG A 84 14.58 -4.39 32.06
C ARG A 84 13.16 -3.83 31.86
N GLY A 85 12.92 -2.56 32.21
CA GLY A 85 11.61 -1.91 32.18
C GLY A 85 10.87 -1.93 33.53
N ASN A 86 11.61 -2.05 34.64
CA ASN A 86 11.06 -2.20 36.00
C ASN A 86 11.32 -0.98 36.91
N SER A 87 11.79 0.15 36.37
CA SER A 87 12.14 1.31 37.20
C SER A 87 10.91 2.13 37.59
N LEU A 88 10.85 2.61 38.84
CA LEU A 88 9.73 3.41 39.36
C LEU A 88 9.67 4.82 38.77
N ASP A 89 10.81 5.34 38.27
CA ASP A 89 10.93 6.69 37.71
C ASP A 89 11.02 6.71 36.18
N VAL A 90 11.04 5.53 35.51
CA VAL A 90 10.98 5.42 34.05
C VAL A 90 9.86 4.46 33.66
N ILE A 91 8.69 5.04 33.38
CA ILE A 91 7.43 4.34 33.18
C ILE A 91 7.23 4.12 31.68
N GLU A 92 7.19 2.86 31.24
CA GLU A 92 6.93 2.47 29.84
C GLU A 92 5.46 2.03 29.68
N ILE A 93 4.74 2.73 28.80
CA ILE A 93 3.32 2.53 28.52
C ILE A 93 3.18 2.13 27.05
N ASP A 94 2.60 0.96 26.79
CA ASP A 94 2.17 0.58 25.44
C ASP A 94 0.83 1.25 25.12
N GLY A 95 0.81 2.16 24.13
CA GLY A 95 -0.38 2.84 23.67
C GLY A 95 -1.41 1.92 22.99
N ALA A 96 -1.01 0.74 22.52
CA ALA A 96 -1.94 -0.26 21.98
C ALA A 96 -2.71 -1.02 23.09
N SER A 97 -2.07 -1.24 24.24
CA SER A 97 -2.69 -1.88 25.42
C SER A 97 -3.45 -0.90 26.32
N ASN A 98 -3.00 0.36 26.43
CA ASN A 98 -3.52 1.36 27.38
C ASN A 98 -4.27 2.49 26.64
N THR A 99 -5.27 2.13 25.86
CA THR A 99 -6.00 3.06 24.96
C THR A 99 -7.01 3.95 25.68
N SER A 100 -7.35 3.67 26.95
CA SER A 100 -8.49 4.30 27.61
C SER A 100 -8.15 5.66 28.23
N VAL A 101 -9.17 6.53 28.30
CA VAL A 101 -9.07 7.86 28.90
C VAL A 101 -8.77 7.77 30.41
N ASN A 102 -9.10 6.67 31.06
CA ASN A 102 -8.90 6.50 32.50
C ASN A 102 -7.42 6.22 32.83
N ASP A 103 -6.76 5.38 32.03
CA ASP A 103 -5.34 5.05 32.19
C ASP A 103 -4.48 6.31 32.04
N VAL A 104 -4.81 7.14 31.04
CA VAL A 104 -4.10 8.40 30.77
C VAL A 104 -4.49 9.52 31.75
N ARG A 105 -5.68 9.47 32.37
CA ARG A 105 -6.02 10.31 33.53
C ARG A 105 -5.21 9.93 34.77
N GLN A 106 -5.05 8.64 35.07
CA GLN A 106 -4.20 8.16 36.16
C GLN A 106 -2.75 8.62 35.93
N ILE A 107 -2.20 8.47 34.72
CA ILE A 107 -0.89 9.03 34.36
C ILE A 107 -0.85 10.54 34.66
N LYS A 108 -1.80 11.34 34.16
CA LYS A 108 -1.85 12.79 34.37
C LYS A 108 -1.90 13.18 35.86
N ASP A 109 -2.53 12.38 36.72
CA ASP A 109 -2.56 12.61 38.17
C ASP A 109 -1.26 12.14 38.86
N GLU A 110 -0.65 11.04 38.43
CA GLU A 110 0.65 10.56 38.90
C GLU A 110 1.84 11.43 38.46
N VAL A 111 1.70 12.14 37.34
CA VAL A 111 2.71 13.09 36.83
C VAL A 111 2.91 14.28 37.79
N LEU A 112 1.97 14.57 38.70
CA LEU A 112 2.10 15.65 39.69
C LEU A 112 3.12 15.34 40.81
N PHE A 113 3.62 14.11 40.91
CA PHE A 113 4.56 13.68 41.94
C PHE A 113 6.00 13.59 41.43
N ALA A 114 6.92 14.13 42.24
CA ALA A 114 8.37 14.09 42.02
C ALA A 114 8.93 12.65 41.84
N PRO A 115 10.13 12.49 41.26
CA PRO A 115 10.79 11.19 41.17
C PRO A 115 11.19 10.67 42.55
N ASN A 116 11.33 9.34 42.68
CA ASN A 116 11.64 8.68 43.95
C ASN A 116 13.15 8.64 44.23
N SER A 117 13.95 8.32 43.22
CA SER A 117 15.41 8.12 43.32
C SER A 117 16.20 8.77 42.18
N SER A 118 15.54 9.02 41.05
CA SER A 118 16.13 9.54 39.82
C SER A 118 16.09 11.06 39.71
N ARG A 119 16.84 11.61 38.76
CA ARG A 119 16.84 13.06 38.47
C ARG A 119 15.58 13.52 37.73
N TYR A 120 15.06 12.68 36.85
CA TYR A 120 13.86 12.92 36.04
C TYR A 120 12.88 11.74 36.15
N LYS A 121 11.58 12.04 36.14
CA LYS A 121 10.51 11.08 35.97
C LYS A 121 10.16 11.03 34.47
N ILE A 122 10.38 9.89 33.84
CA ILE A 122 10.38 9.77 32.38
C ILE A 122 9.24 8.84 31.95
N TYR A 123 8.36 9.35 31.09
CA TYR A 123 7.23 8.61 30.55
C TYR A 123 7.52 8.23 29.10
N ILE A 124 7.80 6.96 28.85
CA ILE A 124 7.97 6.39 27.51
C ILE A 124 6.60 5.87 27.08
N ILE A 125 6.02 6.42 26.01
CA ILE A 125 4.75 5.93 25.45
C ILE A 125 5.02 5.38 24.05
N ASP A 126 5.02 4.05 23.91
CA ASP A 126 5.23 3.39 22.61
C ASP A 126 3.92 3.25 21.83
N GLU A 127 4.05 3.22 20.50
CA GLU A 127 2.97 3.30 19.51
C GLU A 127 1.84 4.29 19.88
N VAL A 128 2.22 5.51 20.28
CA VAL A 128 1.33 6.58 20.80
C VAL A 128 0.15 6.90 19.87
N HIS A 129 0.26 6.62 18.57
CA HIS A 129 -0.81 6.79 17.59
C HIS A 129 -2.06 5.92 17.84
N MET A 130 -1.97 4.94 18.74
CA MET A 130 -3.08 4.11 19.21
C MET A 130 -3.90 4.76 20.34
N LEU A 131 -3.40 5.84 20.95
CA LEU A 131 -4.14 6.57 21.99
C LEU A 131 -5.36 7.29 21.41
N SER A 132 -6.43 7.37 22.23
CA SER A 132 -7.63 8.11 21.89
C SER A 132 -7.41 9.64 21.91
N ASN A 133 -8.15 10.40 21.08
CA ASN A 133 -8.06 11.87 21.04
C ASN A 133 -8.32 12.53 22.41
N SER A 134 -9.21 11.94 23.22
CA SER A 134 -9.48 12.36 24.60
C SER A 134 -8.32 12.07 25.56
N ALA A 135 -7.55 11.01 25.34
CA ALA A 135 -6.29 10.76 26.05
C ALA A 135 -5.19 11.77 25.65
N PHE A 136 -5.03 12.07 24.35
CA PHE A 136 -4.13 13.13 23.89
C PHE A 136 -4.47 14.49 24.52
N ASN A 137 -5.75 14.86 24.54
CA ASN A 137 -6.20 16.12 25.14
C ASN A 137 -5.99 16.18 26.67
N ALA A 138 -6.02 15.03 27.36
CA ALA A 138 -5.67 14.97 28.78
C ALA A 138 -4.18 15.24 29.04
N LEU A 139 -3.30 14.89 28.10
CA LEU A 139 -1.85 15.14 28.20
C LEU A 139 -1.42 16.53 27.72
N LEU A 140 -2.19 17.21 26.85
CA LEU A 140 -1.78 18.49 26.24
C LEU A 140 -1.31 19.53 27.27
N LYS A 141 -2.11 19.79 28.32
CA LYS A 141 -1.76 20.75 29.38
C LYS A 141 -0.44 20.40 30.09
N THR A 142 -0.19 19.11 30.25
CA THR A 142 0.99 18.54 30.91
C THR A 142 2.22 18.54 30.01
N ILE A 143 2.05 18.61 28.70
CA ILE A 143 3.11 18.78 27.69
C ILE A 143 3.39 20.27 27.43
N GLU A 144 2.40 21.14 27.63
CA GLU A 144 2.51 22.60 27.55
C GLU A 144 3.29 23.20 28.73
N GLU A 145 2.91 22.84 29.97
CA GLU A 145 3.56 23.31 31.20
C GLU A 145 4.07 22.13 32.07
N PRO A 146 5.03 21.33 31.57
CA PRO A 146 5.58 20.19 32.31
C PRO A 146 6.40 20.65 33.53
N PRO A 147 6.24 20.02 34.70
CA PRO A 147 7.15 20.22 35.83
C PRO A 147 8.60 19.90 35.43
N PRO A 148 9.61 20.65 35.95
CA PRO A 148 10.98 20.66 35.42
C PRO A 148 11.77 19.35 35.62
N TYR A 149 11.19 18.37 36.31
CA TYR A 149 11.72 17.03 36.53
C TYR A 149 11.06 15.98 35.61
N ILE A 150 10.25 16.38 34.62
CA ILE A 150 9.43 15.44 33.82
C ILE A 150 9.80 15.50 32.34
N ILE A 151 9.94 14.32 31.74
CA ILE A 151 10.30 14.17 30.33
C ILE A 151 9.39 13.11 29.69
N PHE A 152 8.71 13.48 28.61
CA PHE A 152 7.94 12.56 27.78
C PHE A 152 8.77 12.07 26.58
N ILE A 153 8.71 10.78 26.28
CA ILE A 153 9.29 10.19 25.07
C ILE A 153 8.21 9.38 24.37
N PHE A 154 7.58 9.98 23.37
CA PHE A 154 6.56 9.34 22.54
C PHE A 154 7.26 8.59 21.40
N ALA A 155 6.87 7.34 21.13
CA ALA A 155 7.31 6.58 19.96
C ALA A 155 6.11 6.21 19.07
N THR A 156 6.33 6.17 17.75
CA THR A 156 5.27 5.82 16.78
C THR A 156 5.82 5.25 15.48
N THR A 157 5.09 4.31 14.89
CA THR A 157 5.18 3.93 13.47
C THR A 157 4.52 4.94 12.54
N GLU A 158 3.44 5.61 12.99
CA GLU A 158 2.57 6.43 12.14
C GLU A 158 2.50 7.87 12.64
N ILE A 159 3.49 8.70 12.25
CA ILE A 159 3.57 10.12 12.64
C ILE A 159 2.35 10.94 12.18
N HIS A 160 1.68 10.54 11.09
CA HIS A 160 0.54 11.26 10.52
C HIS A 160 -0.74 11.14 11.35
N LYS A 161 -0.87 10.09 12.19
CA LYS A 161 -1.98 9.94 13.15
C LYS A 161 -1.76 10.70 14.46
N VAL A 162 -0.53 11.13 14.76
CA VAL A 162 -0.24 11.90 15.98
C VAL A 162 -0.70 13.35 15.78
N PRO A 163 -1.55 13.91 16.68
CA PRO A 163 -2.08 15.27 16.53
C PRO A 163 -0.99 16.33 16.33
N ALA A 164 -1.25 17.29 15.43
CA ALA A 164 -0.33 18.39 15.13
C ALA A 164 0.04 19.21 16.38
N THR A 165 -0.89 19.34 17.33
CA THR A 165 -0.74 20.01 18.64
C THR A 165 0.29 19.33 19.56
N ILE A 166 0.46 18.01 19.46
CA ILE A 166 1.51 17.26 20.16
C ILE A 166 2.83 17.40 19.40
N ARG A 167 2.78 17.21 18.06
CA ARG A 167 3.96 17.27 17.18
C ARG A 167 4.70 18.61 17.25
N SER A 168 3.99 19.74 17.37
CA SER A 168 4.60 21.06 17.48
C SER A 168 5.32 21.31 18.81
N ARG A 169 5.02 20.52 19.85
CA ARG A 169 5.59 20.65 21.21
C ARG A 169 6.68 19.63 21.54
N CYS A 170 6.90 18.65 20.65
CA CYS A 170 7.91 17.62 20.82
C CYS A 170 9.13 17.88 19.91
N GLN A 171 10.34 17.59 20.40
CA GLN A 171 11.51 17.49 19.53
C GLN A 171 11.40 16.20 18.70
N GLN A 172 11.26 16.32 17.38
CA GLN A 172 10.98 15.20 16.47
C GLN A 172 12.27 14.54 15.96
N PHE A 173 12.32 13.21 16.01
CA PHE A 173 13.44 12.39 15.50
C PHE A 173 12.89 11.30 14.59
N ASN A 174 13.33 11.31 13.33
CA ASN A 174 12.89 10.37 12.30
C ASN A 174 13.90 9.24 12.13
N PHE A 175 13.58 8.07 12.67
CA PHE A 175 14.33 6.82 12.54
C PHE A 175 14.10 6.23 11.14
N ARG A 176 15.15 5.61 10.59
CA ARG A 176 15.16 5.05 9.22
C ARG A 176 15.20 3.53 9.24
N LEU A 177 14.79 2.91 8.13
CA LEU A 177 15.07 1.48 7.91
C LEU A 177 16.58 1.25 7.91
N ILE A 178 17.02 0.17 8.54
CA ILE A 178 18.43 -0.19 8.63
C ILE A 178 18.84 -0.86 7.30
N PRO A 179 19.98 -0.49 6.68
CA PRO A 179 20.47 -1.12 5.45
C PRO A 179 20.65 -2.63 5.55
N LEU A 180 20.45 -3.32 4.41
CA LEU A 180 20.52 -4.78 4.32
C LEU A 180 21.88 -5.35 4.79
N GLU A 181 22.96 -4.67 4.42
CA GLU A 181 24.34 -5.03 4.76
C GLU A 181 24.57 -4.95 6.28
N GLU A 182 24.14 -3.87 6.92
CA GLU A 182 24.23 -3.71 8.38
C GLU A 182 23.45 -4.80 9.14
N ILE A 183 22.25 -5.20 8.65
CA ILE A 183 21.48 -6.30 9.23
C ILE A 183 22.21 -7.64 9.05
N ARG A 184 22.70 -7.95 7.84
CA ARG A 184 23.46 -9.17 7.55
C ARG A 184 24.67 -9.28 8.48
N ASP A 185 25.42 -8.19 8.66
CA ASP A 185 26.64 -8.17 9.45
C ASP A 185 26.36 -8.34 10.96
N CYS A 186 25.23 -7.81 11.45
CA CYS A 186 24.73 -8.06 12.81
C CYS A 186 24.30 -9.52 13.03
N LEU A 187 23.63 -10.14 12.05
CA LEU A 187 23.30 -11.57 12.09
C LEU A 187 24.58 -12.43 12.03
N ALA A 188 25.57 -12.07 11.19
CA ALA A 188 26.86 -12.74 11.10
C ALA A 188 27.69 -12.64 12.39
N ALA A 189 27.61 -11.51 13.12
CA ALA A 189 28.19 -11.41 14.47
C ALA A 189 27.46 -12.33 15.48
N THR A 190 26.13 -12.40 15.40
CA THR A 190 25.29 -13.21 16.28
C THR A 190 25.52 -14.72 16.09
N ALA A 191 25.62 -15.18 14.84
CA ALA A 191 25.95 -16.57 14.51
C ALA A 191 27.30 -16.99 15.14
N ARG A 192 28.34 -16.17 14.95
CA ARG A 192 29.69 -16.39 15.52
C ARG A 192 29.70 -16.44 17.05
N GLU A 193 28.92 -15.58 17.73
CA GLU A 193 28.80 -15.60 19.20
C GLU A 193 28.04 -16.82 19.73
N LEU A 194 27.09 -17.36 18.96
CA LEU A 194 26.35 -18.59 19.30
C LEU A 194 27.11 -19.87 18.92
N GLY A 195 28.13 -19.77 18.08
CA GLY A 195 28.91 -20.92 17.58
C GLY A 195 28.25 -21.69 16.43
N VAL A 196 27.17 -21.16 15.85
CA VAL A 196 26.41 -21.78 14.75
C VAL A 196 27.04 -21.43 13.40
N GLN A 197 27.11 -22.39 12.48
CA GLN A 197 27.51 -22.12 11.10
C GLN A 197 26.29 -21.72 10.26
N VAL A 198 26.38 -20.57 9.59
CA VAL A 198 25.28 -20.00 8.80
C VAL A 198 25.84 -19.53 7.46
N GLU A 199 25.22 -19.98 6.38
CA GLU A 199 25.55 -19.58 5.01
C GLU A 199 25.29 -18.08 4.77
N GLU A 200 26.13 -17.40 3.99
CA GLU A 200 25.96 -15.96 3.74
C GLU A 200 24.64 -15.67 3.00
N ASP A 201 24.23 -16.55 2.09
CA ASP A 201 22.92 -16.48 1.43
C ASP A 201 21.74 -16.61 2.38
N ALA A 202 21.85 -17.47 3.41
CA ALA A 202 20.84 -17.61 4.45
C ALA A 202 20.75 -16.33 5.29
N LEU A 203 21.89 -15.73 5.69
CA LEU A 203 21.93 -14.43 6.36
C LEU A 203 21.30 -13.33 5.48
N GLY A 204 21.64 -13.30 4.19
CA GLY A 204 21.09 -12.36 3.21
C GLY A 204 19.60 -12.57 2.92
N TRP A 205 19.07 -13.79 3.06
CA TRP A 205 17.63 -14.06 2.98
C TRP A 205 16.90 -13.56 4.23
N ILE A 206 17.39 -13.87 5.44
CA ILE A 206 16.81 -13.41 6.72
C ILE A 206 16.80 -11.89 6.78
N ALA A 207 17.90 -11.23 6.40
CA ALA A 207 18.02 -9.78 6.36
C ALA A 207 17.04 -9.11 5.36
N ARG A 208 16.72 -9.77 4.23
CA ARG A 208 15.71 -9.30 3.26
C ARG A 208 14.29 -9.43 3.81
N GLN A 209 13.91 -10.59 4.34
CA GLN A 209 12.58 -10.79 4.94
C GLN A 209 12.32 -9.87 6.14
N ALA A 210 13.38 -9.46 6.85
CA ALA A 210 13.31 -8.47 7.92
C ALA A 210 12.96 -7.05 7.46
N THR A 211 12.97 -6.73 6.16
CA THR A 211 12.54 -5.44 5.57
C THR A 211 13.10 -4.17 6.24
N GLY A 212 14.32 -4.23 6.80
CA GLY A 212 14.98 -3.11 7.49
C GLY A 212 14.72 -3.02 9.01
N SER A 213 14.04 -4.01 9.60
CA SER A 213 13.71 -4.13 11.03
C SER A 213 14.65 -5.13 11.72
N LEU A 214 15.59 -4.65 12.53
CA LEU A 214 16.56 -5.51 13.23
C LEU A 214 15.89 -6.42 14.28
N ARG A 215 14.78 -5.97 14.89
CA ARG A 215 13.95 -6.82 15.78
C ARG A 215 13.38 -8.02 15.04
N ASP A 216 12.85 -7.81 13.84
CA ASP A 216 12.22 -8.87 13.05
C ASP A 216 13.31 -9.80 12.47
N ALA A 217 14.49 -9.27 12.10
CA ALA A 217 15.67 -10.04 11.70
C ALA A 217 16.11 -11.04 12.80
N TYR A 218 16.32 -10.59 14.03
CA TYR A 218 16.70 -11.49 15.13
C TYR A 218 15.59 -12.49 15.49
N THR A 219 14.32 -12.09 15.39
CA THR A 219 13.18 -12.99 15.66
C THR A 219 13.11 -14.12 14.62
N LEU A 220 13.28 -13.79 13.34
CA LEU A 220 13.34 -14.77 12.25
C LEU A 220 14.60 -15.65 12.32
N PHE A 221 15.73 -15.09 12.75
CA PHE A 221 16.97 -15.84 12.99
C PHE A 221 16.80 -16.90 14.09
N ASP A 222 16.21 -16.53 15.25
CA ASP A 222 15.91 -17.50 16.32
C ASP A 222 14.91 -18.58 15.86
N GLN A 223 13.93 -18.24 15.01
CA GLN A 223 13.01 -19.21 14.41
C GLN A 223 13.73 -20.21 13.51
N VAL A 224 14.69 -19.76 12.69
CA VAL A 224 15.51 -20.63 11.83
C VAL A 224 16.39 -21.55 12.68
N LEU A 225 17.09 -21.02 13.69
CA LEU A 225 17.90 -21.82 14.61
C LEU A 225 17.10 -22.95 15.29
N ALA A 226 15.84 -22.68 15.65
CA ALA A 226 14.97 -23.64 16.32
C ALA A 226 14.64 -24.91 15.49
N PHE A 227 14.82 -24.89 14.17
CA PHE A 227 14.64 -26.07 13.30
C PHE A 227 15.89 -26.52 12.54
N SER A 228 16.94 -25.70 12.46
CA SER A 228 18.17 -26.01 11.72
C SER A 228 19.27 -26.68 12.57
N GLY A 229 19.34 -26.41 13.87
CA GLY A 229 20.45 -26.90 14.71
C GLY A 229 21.75 -26.12 14.46
N ASP A 230 22.88 -26.84 14.34
CA ASP A 230 24.23 -26.25 14.32
C ASP A 230 24.67 -25.71 12.94
N GLU A 231 23.94 -26.04 11.86
CA GLU A 231 24.23 -25.64 10.48
C GLU A 231 22.98 -25.11 9.77
N VAL A 232 23.07 -23.90 9.21
CA VAL A 232 21.96 -23.19 8.58
C VAL A 232 22.31 -22.87 7.12
N THR A 233 21.70 -23.61 6.18
CA THR A 233 21.78 -23.34 4.74
C THR A 233 20.47 -22.75 4.21
N LEU A 234 20.54 -22.05 3.07
CA LEU A 234 19.38 -21.44 2.43
C LEU A 234 18.34 -22.49 2.01
N ASP A 235 18.78 -23.66 1.51
CA ASP A 235 17.87 -24.73 1.08
C ASP A 235 17.14 -25.38 2.26
N LEU A 236 17.78 -25.48 3.42
CA LEU A 236 17.14 -25.94 4.65
C LEU A 236 16.06 -24.95 5.11
N ILE A 237 16.31 -23.63 5.00
CA ILE A 237 15.29 -22.59 5.24
C ILE A 237 14.13 -22.75 4.27
N HIS A 238 14.39 -22.88 2.96
CA HIS A 238 13.34 -23.07 1.95
C HIS A 238 12.48 -24.31 2.22
N GLN A 239 13.10 -25.46 2.50
CA GLN A 239 12.41 -26.72 2.77
C GLN A 239 11.58 -26.67 4.07
N LYS A 240 12.06 -25.99 5.12
CA LYS A 240 11.40 -25.99 6.44
C LYS A 240 10.30 -24.93 6.58
N LEU A 241 10.41 -23.81 5.87
CA LEU A 241 9.42 -22.74 5.89
C LEU A 241 8.37 -22.84 4.77
N GLY A 242 8.44 -23.85 3.89
CA GLY A 242 7.49 -24.03 2.79
C GLY A 242 7.57 -22.89 1.77
N LEU A 243 8.79 -22.54 1.37
CA LEU A 243 9.06 -21.42 0.45
C LEU A 243 9.36 -21.91 -0.95
N LEU A 244 9.08 -21.09 -1.97
CA LEU A 244 9.56 -21.38 -3.32
C LEU A 244 11.06 -21.07 -3.43
N GLY A 245 11.89 -22.11 -3.37
CA GLY A 245 13.29 -21.99 -3.72
C GLY A 245 13.48 -21.49 -5.15
N MET A 246 14.51 -20.66 -5.37
CA MET A 246 14.80 -20.01 -6.65
C MET A 246 14.85 -20.98 -7.84
N GLU A 247 15.29 -22.23 -7.64
CA GLU A 247 15.31 -23.27 -8.66
C GLU A 247 13.91 -23.60 -9.21
N ARG A 248 12.89 -23.66 -8.34
CA ARG A 248 11.49 -23.92 -8.75
C ARG A 248 10.89 -22.74 -9.52
N LEU A 249 11.22 -21.51 -9.11
CA LEU A 249 10.83 -20.29 -9.83
C LEU A 249 11.52 -20.21 -11.20
N ASN A 250 12.82 -20.54 -11.27
CA ASN A 250 13.55 -20.64 -12.53
C ASN A 250 12.91 -21.67 -13.47
N ALA A 251 12.62 -22.88 -12.98
CA ALA A 251 11.98 -23.94 -13.76
C ALA A 251 10.56 -23.54 -14.25
N LEU A 252 9.75 -22.93 -13.38
CA LEU A 252 8.42 -22.41 -13.71
C LEU A 252 8.49 -21.36 -14.82
N PHE A 253 9.47 -20.45 -14.77
CA PHE A 253 9.63 -19.46 -15.83
C PHE A 253 10.31 -20.00 -17.10
N GLN A 254 11.06 -21.10 -17.03
CA GLN A 254 11.52 -21.83 -18.22
C GLN A 254 10.35 -22.51 -18.95
N THR A 255 9.42 -23.16 -18.23
CA THR A 255 8.21 -23.74 -18.87
C THR A 255 7.32 -22.65 -19.47
N VAL A 256 7.07 -21.55 -18.74
CA VAL A 256 6.36 -20.35 -19.25
C VAL A 256 7.02 -19.78 -20.51
N VAL A 257 8.35 -19.58 -20.51
CA VAL A 257 9.09 -19.07 -21.69
C VAL A 257 8.97 -20.03 -22.88
N ASN A 258 9.00 -21.35 -22.63
CA ASN A 258 8.84 -22.36 -23.67
C ASN A 258 7.38 -22.51 -24.16
N GLY A 259 6.40 -21.91 -23.47
CA GLY A 259 4.97 -22.05 -23.77
C GLY A 259 4.35 -23.35 -23.24
N ASP A 260 5.05 -24.06 -22.35
CA ASP A 260 4.59 -25.29 -21.72
C ASP A 260 3.73 -24.98 -20.48
N GLY A 261 2.44 -24.72 -20.74
CA GLY A 261 1.45 -24.53 -19.68
C GLY A 261 1.13 -25.81 -18.89
N GLN A 262 1.52 -27.01 -19.35
CA GLN A 262 1.34 -28.24 -18.59
C GLN A 262 2.43 -28.35 -17.52
N GLY A 263 3.70 -28.29 -17.91
CA GLY A 263 4.83 -28.30 -16.97
C GLY A 263 4.77 -27.16 -15.95
N ALA A 264 4.26 -25.99 -16.34
CA ALA A 264 4.00 -24.89 -15.41
C ALA A 264 2.99 -25.25 -14.30
N LEU A 265 1.89 -25.96 -14.63
CA LEU A 265 0.89 -26.39 -13.66
C LEU A 265 1.37 -27.59 -12.81
N GLU A 266 2.18 -28.49 -13.37
CA GLU A 266 2.80 -29.59 -12.63
C GLU A 266 3.75 -29.06 -11.54
N ILE A 267 4.54 -28.02 -11.83
CA ILE A 267 5.40 -27.34 -10.85
C ILE A 267 4.59 -26.63 -9.74
N VAL A 268 3.40 -26.09 -10.06
CA VAL A 268 2.47 -25.55 -9.04
C VAL A 268 2.00 -26.66 -8.09
N GLU A 269 1.60 -27.81 -8.63
CA GLU A 269 1.17 -28.93 -7.79
C GLU A 269 2.30 -29.47 -6.90
N GLU A 270 3.51 -29.63 -7.44
CA GLU A 270 4.69 -30.04 -6.65
C GLU A 270 5.07 -29.04 -5.55
N ALA A 271 4.74 -27.77 -5.69
CA ALA A 271 4.92 -26.76 -4.64
C ALA A 271 3.84 -26.85 -3.56
N LEU A 272 2.57 -26.95 -3.95
CA LEU A 272 1.45 -27.08 -3.01
C LEU A 272 1.54 -28.40 -2.22
N LEU A 273 1.92 -29.51 -2.86
CA LEU A 273 2.19 -30.79 -2.18
C LEU A 273 3.42 -30.76 -1.27
N ALA A 274 4.39 -29.87 -1.53
CA ALA A 274 5.52 -29.61 -0.62
C ALA A 274 5.14 -28.72 0.58
N GLY A 275 3.90 -28.25 0.68
CA GLY A 275 3.40 -27.44 1.78
C GLY A 275 3.56 -25.92 1.61
N VAL A 276 3.90 -25.45 0.40
CA VAL A 276 3.90 -24.00 0.09
C VAL A 276 2.46 -23.47 0.17
N SER A 277 2.23 -22.39 0.92
CA SER A 277 0.91 -21.75 0.95
C SER A 277 0.66 -20.93 -0.32
N VAL A 278 -0.59 -20.88 -0.79
CA VAL A 278 -0.95 -20.14 -2.01
C VAL A 278 -0.59 -18.66 -1.90
N GLU A 279 -0.84 -18.04 -0.74
CA GLU A 279 -0.47 -16.65 -0.47
C GLU A 279 1.05 -16.41 -0.54
N ARG A 280 1.87 -17.36 -0.07
CA ARG A 280 3.33 -17.28 -0.19
C ARG A 280 3.78 -17.49 -1.64
N PHE A 281 3.18 -18.43 -2.37
CA PHE A 281 3.44 -18.66 -3.79
C PHE A 281 3.24 -17.35 -4.58
N ILE A 282 2.13 -16.66 -4.36
CA ILE A 282 1.80 -15.39 -5.04
C ILE A 282 2.83 -14.30 -4.73
N LEU A 283 3.28 -14.18 -3.47
CA LEU A 283 4.30 -13.21 -3.07
C LEU A 283 5.67 -13.52 -3.70
N ASP A 284 6.13 -14.77 -3.63
CA ASP A 284 7.39 -15.20 -4.23
C ASP A 284 7.38 -15.02 -5.77
N LEU A 285 6.23 -15.28 -6.40
CA LEU A 285 6.01 -15.06 -7.84
C LEU A 285 6.07 -13.57 -8.21
N ALA A 286 5.47 -12.69 -7.40
CA ALA A 286 5.50 -11.23 -7.59
C ALA A 286 6.92 -10.66 -7.43
N ASP A 287 7.66 -11.09 -6.40
CA ASP A 287 9.04 -10.64 -6.17
C ASP A 287 10.00 -11.13 -7.27
N TYR A 288 9.79 -12.33 -7.79
CA TYR A 288 10.55 -12.84 -8.93
C TYR A 288 10.25 -12.07 -10.22
N LEU A 289 8.97 -11.80 -10.53
CA LEU A 289 8.56 -10.96 -11.67
C LEU A 289 9.09 -9.53 -11.58
N ARG A 290 9.01 -8.90 -10.40
CA ARG A 290 9.63 -7.61 -10.09
C ARG A 290 11.13 -7.65 -10.41
N THR A 291 11.81 -8.71 -10.02
CA THR A 291 13.26 -8.87 -10.22
C THR A 291 13.61 -9.05 -11.70
N LEU A 292 12.86 -9.87 -12.46
CA LEU A 292 13.02 -9.98 -13.91
C LEU A 292 12.81 -8.63 -14.62
N LEU A 293 11.78 -7.87 -14.24
CA LEU A 293 11.49 -6.56 -14.82
C LEU A 293 12.60 -5.54 -14.54
N LEU A 294 13.19 -5.53 -13.34
CA LEU A 294 14.34 -4.68 -13.01
C LEU A 294 15.58 -5.07 -13.82
N ILE A 295 15.86 -6.37 -13.98
CA ILE A 295 16.94 -6.88 -14.85
C ILE A 295 16.71 -6.46 -16.31
N LYS A 296 15.47 -6.55 -16.81
CA LYS A 296 15.10 -6.14 -18.19
C LYS A 296 15.35 -4.63 -18.42
N ASN A 297 15.16 -3.81 -17.39
CA ASN A 297 15.47 -2.38 -17.39
C ASN A 297 16.95 -2.06 -17.09
N GLY A 298 17.85 -3.05 -17.11
CA GLY A 298 19.30 -2.87 -16.98
C GLY A 298 19.81 -2.65 -15.55
N ILE A 299 18.98 -2.89 -14.53
CA ILE A 299 19.40 -2.77 -13.13
C ILE A 299 20.17 -4.03 -12.73
N VAL A 300 21.47 -3.87 -12.48
CA VAL A 300 22.42 -4.96 -12.18
C VAL A 300 22.91 -4.98 -10.72
N ARG A 301 22.44 -4.07 -9.87
CA ARG A 301 22.89 -3.96 -8.47
C ARG A 301 22.18 -4.98 -7.59
N GLU A 302 22.95 -5.90 -7.01
CA GLU A 302 22.43 -6.98 -6.15
C GLU A 302 21.60 -6.45 -4.97
N GLY A 303 22.01 -5.34 -4.34
CA GLY A 303 21.24 -4.69 -3.27
C GLY A 303 19.87 -4.11 -3.66
N ILE A 304 19.54 -4.06 -4.97
CA ILE A 304 18.21 -3.64 -5.48
C ILE A 304 17.41 -4.85 -5.99
N LEU A 305 18.10 -5.82 -6.61
CA LEU A 305 17.52 -7.07 -7.08
C LEU A 305 17.19 -8.03 -5.92
N GLY A 306 17.97 -7.98 -4.84
CA GLY A 306 17.94 -8.93 -3.73
C GLY A 306 18.63 -10.26 -4.01
N ILE A 307 19.10 -10.50 -5.24
CA ILE A 307 19.79 -11.72 -5.68
C ILE A 307 20.95 -11.37 -6.63
N SER A 308 21.94 -12.26 -6.69
CA SER A 308 22.94 -12.25 -7.75
C SER A 308 22.31 -12.60 -9.10
N LEU A 309 22.67 -11.84 -10.14
CA LEU A 309 22.15 -12.00 -11.51
C LEU A 309 22.25 -13.45 -12.01
N ASP A 310 23.36 -14.12 -11.70
CA ASP A 310 23.70 -15.44 -12.22
C ASP A 310 22.81 -16.57 -11.71
N ARG A 311 21.99 -16.31 -10.68
CA ARG A 311 20.95 -17.24 -10.20
C ARG A 311 19.71 -17.28 -11.10
N VAL A 312 19.58 -16.38 -12.06
CA VAL A 312 18.49 -16.38 -13.06
C VAL A 312 19.05 -16.86 -14.41
N PRO A 313 18.53 -17.94 -15.02
CA PRO A 313 18.98 -18.42 -16.34
C PRO A 313 18.84 -17.34 -17.41
N GLN A 314 19.83 -17.24 -18.32
CA GLN A 314 19.81 -16.24 -19.41
C GLN A 314 18.55 -16.38 -20.28
N GLU A 315 18.08 -17.60 -20.50
CA GLU A 315 16.83 -17.95 -21.20
C GLU A 315 15.63 -17.18 -20.61
N VAL A 316 15.50 -17.17 -19.28
CA VAL A 316 14.42 -16.48 -18.57
C VAL A 316 14.60 -14.95 -18.64
N ARG A 317 15.84 -14.44 -18.52
CA ARG A 317 16.13 -12.99 -18.66
C ARG A 317 15.75 -12.47 -20.07
N GLN A 318 15.88 -13.32 -21.10
CA GLN A 318 15.69 -12.93 -22.50
C GLN A 318 14.29 -13.26 -23.05
N GLY A 319 13.67 -14.37 -22.63
CA GLY A 319 12.52 -14.99 -23.28
C GLY A 319 11.17 -14.25 -23.19
N LEU A 320 10.94 -13.43 -22.17
CA LEU A 320 9.75 -12.57 -22.07
C LEU A 320 10.08 -11.12 -22.44
N SER A 321 9.18 -10.44 -23.14
CA SER A 321 9.28 -9.00 -23.42
C SER A 321 9.10 -8.15 -22.15
N ARG A 322 9.34 -6.85 -22.23
CA ARG A 322 9.10 -5.95 -21.08
C ARG A 322 7.60 -5.87 -20.77
N GLU A 323 6.80 -5.74 -21.81
CA GLU A 323 5.34 -5.61 -21.81
C GLU A 323 4.70 -6.90 -21.26
N GLN A 324 5.24 -8.06 -21.64
CA GLN A 324 4.84 -9.36 -21.09
C GLN A 324 5.18 -9.50 -19.60
N LEU A 325 6.32 -8.98 -19.14
CA LEU A 325 6.67 -8.95 -17.71
C LEU A 325 5.79 -7.98 -16.91
N GLU A 326 5.46 -6.82 -17.49
CA GLU A 326 4.54 -5.85 -16.87
C GLU A 326 3.12 -6.44 -16.76
N GLN A 327 2.61 -7.11 -17.81
CA GLN A 327 1.32 -7.83 -17.77
C GLN A 327 1.31 -9.04 -16.82
N ALA A 328 2.38 -9.83 -16.78
CA ALA A 328 2.50 -10.93 -15.81
C ALA A 328 2.45 -10.39 -14.37
N ASN A 329 3.15 -9.29 -14.09
CA ASN A 329 3.16 -8.66 -12.78
C ASN A 329 1.79 -8.06 -12.41
N GLU A 330 1.06 -7.47 -13.37
CA GLU A 330 -0.31 -7.01 -13.17
C GLU A 330 -1.26 -8.16 -12.77
N ILE A 331 -1.20 -9.30 -13.46
CA ILE A 331 -2.00 -10.50 -13.15
C ILE A 331 -1.74 -10.98 -11.72
N VAL A 332 -0.47 -11.07 -11.30
CA VAL A 332 -0.10 -11.56 -9.96
C VAL A 332 -0.45 -10.54 -8.87
N LEU A 333 -0.26 -9.24 -9.12
CA LEU A 333 -0.65 -8.17 -8.18
C LEU A 333 -2.17 -8.02 -8.06
N GLN A 334 -2.94 -8.38 -9.09
CA GLN A 334 -4.39 -8.52 -8.97
C GLN A 334 -4.75 -9.75 -8.13
N LEU A 335 -4.20 -10.93 -8.47
CA LEU A 335 -4.44 -12.16 -7.71
C LEU A 335 -4.14 -11.96 -6.21
N TYR A 336 -3.06 -11.26 -5.85
CA TYR A 336 -2.72 -10.96 -4.46
C TYR A 336 -3.79 -10.14 -3.71
N ARG A 337 -4.53 -9.26 -4.39
CA ARG A 337 -5.65 -8.51 -3.79
C ARG A 337 -6.89 -9.39 -3.63
N ASP A 338 -7.17 -10.20 -4.65
CA ASP A 338 -8.44 -10.91 -4.79
C ASP A 338 -8.44 -12.25 -4.01
N VAL A 339 -7.27 -12.91 -3.86
CA VAL A 339 -7.12 -14.24 -3.23
C VAL A 339 -7.60 -14.32 -1.78
N ARG A 340 -7.57 -13.19 -1.04
CA ARG A 340 -8.08 -13.11 0.34
C ARG A 340 -9.60 -13.28 0.43
N TYR A 341 -10.31 -13.03 -0.67
CA TYR A 341 -11.77 -13.15 -0.77
C TYR A 341 -12.20 -14.33 -1.65
N SER A 342 -11.25 -15.12 -2.16
CA SER A 342 -11.51 -16.26 -3.02
C SER A 342 -12.19 -17.42 -2.28
N VAL A 343 -13.09 -18.10 -2.99
CA VAL A 343 -13.71 -19.37 -2.55
C VAL A 343 -12.74 -20.55 -2.72
N ASN A 344 -11.75 -20.45 -3.62
CA ASN A 344 -10.73 -21.47 -3.84
C ASN A 344 -9.42 -20.85 -4.33
N GLN A 345 -8.59 -20.40 -3.38
CA GLN A 345 -7.30 -19.75 -3.64
C GLN A 345 -6.41 -20.53 -4.63
N ARG A 346 -6.40 -21.87 -4.53
CA ARG A 346 -5.60 -22.75 -5.40
C ARG A 346 -6.01 -22.61 -6.87
N PHE A 347 -7.32 -22.61 -7.16
CA PHE A 347 -7.82 -22.50 -8.54
C PHE A 347 -7.46 -21.15 -9.17
N ASP A 348 -7.50 -20.06 -8.41
CA ASP A 348 -7.14 -18.74 -8.93
C ASP A 348 -5.62 -18.62 -9.21
N LEU A 349 -4.79 -19.32 -8.43
CA LEU A 349 -3.35 -19.47 -8.72
C LEU A 349 -3.10 -20.30 -9.99
N GLU A 350 -3.74 -21.46 -10.13
CA GLU A 350 -3.68 -22.30 -11.35
C GLU A 350 -4.10 -21.49 -12.59
N LEU A 351 -5.19 -20.73 -12.48
CA LEU A 351 -5.70 -19.84 -13.54
C LEU A 351 -4.73 -18.71 -13.88
N ALA A 352 -4.08 -18.08 -12.88
CA ALA A 352 -3.08 -17.04 -13.11
C ALA A 352 -1.81 -17.60 -13.79
N VAL A 353 -1.29 -18.74 -13.35
CA VAL A 353 -0.12 -19.39 -13.97
C VAL A 353 -0.43 -19.86 -15.39
N SER A 354 -1.65 -20.37 -15.65
CA SER A 354 -2.12 -20.66 -17.01
C SER A 354 -2.15 -19.40 -17.88
N ARG A 355 -2.73 -18.28 -17.41
CA ARG A 355 -2.73 -17.00 -18.14
C ARG A 355 -1.32 -16.51 -18.44
N ILE A 356 -0.41 -16.57 -17.47
CA ILE A 356 0.99 -16.17 -17.62
C ILE A 356 1.72 -17.04 -18.66
N SER A 357 1.47 -18.35 -18.67
CA SER A 357 2.00 -19.30 -19.67
C SER A 357 1.55 -18.96 -21.10
N HIS A 358 0.38 -18.33 -21.25
CA HIS A 358 -0.15 -17.90 -22.54
C HIS A 358 0.28 -16.48 -22.97
N LEU A 359 1.00 -15.71 -22.13
CA LEU A 359 1.44 -14.34 -22.49
C LEU A 359 2.38 -14.29 -23.70
N ARG A 360 3.08 -15.39 -24.02
CA ARG A 360 3.91 -15.49 -25.23
C ARG A 360 3.09 -15.55 -26.53
N ALA A 361 1.80 -15.92 -26.45
CA ALA A 361 0.84 -15.82 -27.57
C ALA A 361 0.08 -14.48 -27.58
N TYR A 362 0.25 -13.64 -26.56
CA TYR A 362 -0.36 -12.32 -26.47
C TYR A 362 0.38 -11.36 -27.41
N THR A 363 -0.19 -11.16 -28.60
CA THR A 363 0.32 -10.18 -29.56
C THR A 363 0.06 -8.79 -28.98
N THR A 364 1.09 -7.94 -28.93
CA THR A 364 0.91 -6.58 -28.40
C THR A 364 -0.05 -5.77 -29.29
N PRO A 365 -0.75 -4.76 -28.75
CA PRO A 365 -1.59 -3.87 -29.55
C PRO A 365 -0.80 -3.18 -30.69
N GLN A 366 0.51 -2.98 -30.48
CA GLN A 366 1.39 -2.35 -31.45
C GLN A 366 1.79 -3.33 -32.59
N GLU A 367 2.16 -4.57 -32.29
CA GLU A 367 2.33 -5.62 -33.32
C GLU A 367 1.03 -5.92 -34.09
N LEU A 368 -0.13 -5.71 -33.48
CA LEU A 368 -1.44 -5.78 -34.14
C LEU A 368 -1.63 -4.61 -35.12
N VAL A 369 -1.28 -3.38 -34.74
CA VAL A 369 -1.27 -2.22 -35.64
C VAL A 369 -0.27 -2.45 -36.79
N ASP A 370 0.97 -2.84 -36.49
CA ASP A 370 2.01 -3.12 -37.50
C ASP A 370 1.56 -4.18 -38.51
N ARG A 371 0.86 -5.23 -38.06
CA ARG A 371 0.26 -6.24 -38.94
C ARG A 371 -0.94 -5.74 -39.72
N ILE A 372 -1.77 -4.86 -39.16
CA ILE A 372 -2.89 -4.23 -39.88
C ILE A 372 -2.35 -3.29 -40.95
N GLU A 373 -1.29 -2.51 -40.68
CA GLU A 373 -0.63 -1.65 -41.66
C GLU A 373 0.07 -2.47 -42.75
N ALA A 374 0.78 -3.55 -42.40
CA ALA A 374 1.37 -4.48 -43.37
C ALA A 374 0.30 -5.11 -44.29
N LEU A 375 -0.81 -5.60 -43.72
CA LEU A 375 -1.93 -6.16 -44.48
C LEU A 375 -2.63 -5.10 -45.35
N GLN A 376 -2.76 -3.86 -44.87
CA GLN A 376 -3.26 -2.75 -45.70
C GLN A 376 -2.32 -2.47 -46.88
N HIS A 377 -1.00 -2.46 -46.67
CA HIS A 377 -0.03 -2.32 -47.75
C HIS A 377 -0.12 -3.47 -48.76
N GLU A 378 -0.21 -4.72 -48.33
CA GLU A 378 -0.40 -5.87 -49.22
C GLU A 378 -1.73 -5.82 -50.00
N LEU A 379 -2.82 -5.39 -49.36
CA LEU A 379 -4.12 -5.20 -50.01
C LEU A 379 -4.11 -4.05 -51.03
N ILE A 380 -3.45 -2.93 -50.73
CA ILE A 380 -3.29 -1.81 -51.65
C ILE A 380 -2.43 -2.21 -52.86
N HIS A 381 -1.31 -2.92 -52.64
CA HIS A 381 -0.44 -3.39 -53.71
C HIS A 381 -1.10 -4.47 -54.60
N SER A 382 -1.85 -5.40 -54.02
CA SER A 382 -2.58 -6.43 -54.78
C SER A 382 -3.78 -5.86 -55.54
N ALA A 383 -4.52 -4.91 -54.97
CA ALA A 383 -5.57 -4.16 -55.69
C ALA A 383 -5.00 -3.37 -56.88
N ALA A 384 -3.85 -2.71 -56.70
CA ALA A 384 -3.13 -2.01 -57.78
C ALA A 384 -2.62 -2.97 -58.88
N HIS A 385 -2.39 -4.24 -58.55
CA HIS A 385 -2.02 -5.27 -59.53
C HIS A 385 -3.23 -5.79 -60.32
N HIS A 386 -4.38 -6.02 -59.67
CA HIS A 386 -5.62 -6.44 -60.35
C HIS A 386 -6.19 -5.36 -61.29
N LEU A 387 -6.10 -4.07 -60.90
CA LEU A 387 -6.53 -2.95 -61.75
C LEU A 387 -5.71 -2.79 -63.05
N ARG A 388 -4.58 -3.51 -63.20
CA ARG A 388 -3.76 -3.51 -64.41
C ARG A 388 -4.05 -4.69 -65.36
N THR A 389 -4.70 -5.76 -64.90
CA THR A 389 -4.96 -6.95 -65.72
C THR A 389 -6.27 -6.89 -66.51
N ASP A 390 -7.20 -6.01 -66.14
CA ASP A 390 -8.60 -6.07 -66.58
C ASP A 390 -8.95 -5.19 -67.82
N ASN A 391 -7.95 -4.79 -68.61
CA ASN A 391 -8.13 -3.89 -69.76
C ASN A 391 -7.46 -4.37 -71.06
N SER A 392 -7.79 -5.58 -71.50
CA SER A 392 -7.62 -6.02 -72.89
C SER A 392 -8.83 -6.84 -73.35
N LYS A 393 -9.55 -6.38 -74.39
CA LYS A 393 -10.77 -7.02 -74.91
C LYS A 393 -10.48 -8.17 -75.90
N PRO A 394 -11.42 -9.13 -76.04
CA PRO A 394 -11.21 -10.35 -76.85
C PRO A 394 -11.68 -10.24 -78.31
N SER A 395 -11.15 -11.12 -79.18
CA SER A 395 -11.87 -11.67 -80.34
C SER A 395 -11.20 -12.97 -80.85
N ASP A 396 -11.98 -14.05 -80.82
CA ASP A 396 -12.07 -15.17 -81.78
C ASP A 396 -10.80 -15.86 -82.34
N ALA A 397 -10.39 -16.89 -81.61
CA ALA A 397 -10.24 -18.28 -82.06
C ALA A 397 -9.75 -18.60 -83.50
N GLN A 398 -8.60 -19.30 -83.57
CA GLN A 398 -8.48 -20.47 -84.46
C GLN A 398 -7.61 -21.59 -83.88
N VAL A 399 -7.83 -22.81 -84.36
CA VAL A 399 -7.36 -24.09 -83.79
C VAL A 399 -5.91 -24.41 -84.17
N SER A 400 -5.11 -24.88 -83.20
CA SER A 400 -4.15 -25.97 -83.40
C SER A 400 -3.75 -26.61 -82.07
N ALA A 401 -3.32 -27.87 -82.12
CA ALA A 401 -3.14 -28.73 -80.95
C ALA A 401 -1.70 -28.77 -80.42
N GLU A 402 -1.60 -29.21 -79.17
CA GLU A 402 -0.41 -29.54 -78.41
C GLU A 402 0.52 -30.55 -79.13
N THR A 403 1.80 -30.19 -79.26
CA THR A 403 2.92 -31.15 -79.37
C THR A 403 4.15 -30.57 -78.65
N ALA A 404 4.79 -31.40 -77.82
CA ALA A 404 5.83 -30.95 -76.89
C ALA A 404 7.26 -31.14 -77.42
N SER A 405 8.17 -30.26 -76.99
CA SER A 405 9.57 -30.58 -76.65
C SER A 405 10.19 -29.44 -75.81
N PRO A 406 11.24 -29.68 -74.99
CA PRO A 406 11.48 -28.89 -73.79
C PRO A 406 12.86 -28.13 -73.86
N PRO A 407 13.62 -27.84 -72.78
CA PRO A 407 14.13 -26.48 -72.56
C PRO A 407 15.67 -26.36 -72.65
N GLU A 408 16.20 -25.14 -72.58
CA GLU A 408 17.59 -24.91 -72.17
C GLU A 408 17.78 -23.55 -71.47
N GLU A 409 18.85 -23.43 -70.70
CA GLU A 409 19.12 -22.32 -69.77
C GLU A 409 19.92 -21.19 -70.44
N SER A 410 19.78 -19.95 -69.96
CA SER A 410 20.87 -19.21 -69.27
C SER A 410 20.55 -17.72 -69.07
N SER A 411 21.38 -17.05 -68.25
CA SER A 411 21.22 -15.68 -67.75
C SER A 411 22.37 -14.76 -68.27
N PRO A 412 22.68 -13.62 -67.64
CA PRO A 412 22.16 -12.26 -67.87
C PRO A 412 23.30 -11.40 -68.52
N PRO A 413 23.70 -10.17 -68.09
CA PRO A 413 22.99 -9.01 -67.54
C PRO A 413 22.97 -7.76 -68.45
N PRO A 414 23.69 -6.63 -68.21
CA PRO A 414 23.09 -5.35 -67.81
C PRO A 414 23.29 -4.19 -68.81
N GLY A 415 22.75 -3.01 -68.48
CA GLY A 415 23.13 -1.75 -69.11
C GLY A 415 22.30 -0.55 -68.63
N GLU A 416 22.96 0.43 -68.01
CA GLU A 416 22.41 1.77 -67.77
C GLU A 416 22.51 2.60 -69.06
N ASP A 417 21.57 3.53 -69.29
CA ASP A 417 21.90 4.97 -69.18
C ASP A 417 20.63 5.85 -69.10
N ALA A 418 20.82 7.11 -68.71
CA ALA A 418 19.80 8.16 -68.57
C ALA A 418 19.94 9.17 -69.76
N PRO A 419 19.67 10.50 -69.69
CA PRO A 419 19.07 11.34 -68.64
C PRO A 419 18.11 12.49 -69.11
N LYS A 420 17.69 13.33 -68.13
CA LYS A 420 17.27 14.76 -68.24
C LYS A 420 15.85 15.07 -68.81
N GLU A 421 15.21 16.21 -68.52
CA GLU A 421 15.69 17.46 -67.86
C GLU A 421 14.62 18.18 -66.98
N GLU A 422 15.11 19.15 -66.17
CA GLU A 422 14.53 20.25 -65.35
C GLU A 422 13.02 20.68 -65.44
N THR A 423 12.38 21.39 -64.49
CA THR A 423 12.84 22.50 -63.59
C THR A 423 12.04 22.64 -62.25
N THR A 424 12.49 23.54 -61.35
CA THR A 424 11.92 23.94 -60.01
C THR A 424 11.24 25.34 -60.07
N PRO A 425 10.88 26.15 -59.01
CA PRO A 425 11.00 26.08 -57.51
C PRO A 425 9.63 26.28 -56.78
N ARG A 426 9.41 26.73 -55.52
CA ARG A 426 10.18 27.37 -54.40
C ARG A 426 9.54 27.04 -53.01
N ALA A 427 10.24 27.37 -51.92
CA ALA A 427 9.79 27.42 -50.50
C ALA A 427 8.85 28.64 -50.18
N GLU A 428 8.37 28.94 -48.97
CA GLU A 428 9.01 29.25 -47.65
C GLU A 428 7.96 29.10 -46.51
N SER A 429 8.15 28.48 -45.33
CA SER A 429 9.12 28.61 -44.21
C SER A 429 8.88 29.78 -43.23
N ARG A 430 8.72 29.50 -41.91
CA ARG A 430 8.99 30.41 -40.77
C ARG A 430 9.01 29.69 -39.40
N GLN A 431 9.42 30.40 -38.33
CA GLN A 431 9.88 29.85 -37.04
C GLN A 431 9.27 30.56 -35.80
N ASP A 432 9.65 30.04 -34.62
CA ASP A 432 9.90 30.73 -33.33
C ASP A 432 8.79 30.89 -32.27
N ALA A 433 9.26 31.20 -31.05
CA ALA A 433 8.58 31.68 -29.83
C ALA A 433 8.19 30.67 -28.71
N SER A 434 9.13 30.53 -27.79
CA SER A 434 9.03 30.13 -26.38
C SER A 434 7.86 30.71 -25.56
N GLY A 435 7.43 29.99 -24.49
CA GLY A 435 6.66 30.57 -23.38
C GLY A 435 6.55 29.66 -22.14
N LYS A 436 7.02 30.15 -20.97
CA LYS A 436 6.59 29.68 -19.64
C LYS A 436 5.19 30.26 -19.32
N PRO A 437 4.51 29.71 -18.31
CA PRO A 437 4.12 30.57 -17.20
C PRO A 437 4.62 30.05 -15.85
N GLU A 438 5.05 30.97 -15.00
CA GLU A 438 5.15 30.78 -13.55
C GLU A 438 3.80 31.19 -12.93
N ILE A 439 3.41 30.56 -11.82
CA ILE A 439 2.29 31.01 -10.98
C ILE A 439 2.91 31.43 -9.65
N SER A 440 2.75 32.71 -9.31
CA SER A 440 3.28 33.32 -8.10
C SER A 440 2.33 33.14 -6.91
N GLU A 441 2.91 33.00 -5.73
CA GLU A 441 2.21 33.24 -4.46
C GLU A 441 1.82 34.73 -4.37
N GLU A 442 0.62 35.04 -3.89
CA GLU A 442 0.31 36.35 -3.31
C GLU A 442 -0.67 36.18 -2.14
N THR A 443 -0.39 36.88 -1.03
CA THR A 443 -1.03 36.68 0.27
C THR A 443 -2.06 37.76 0.59
N ALA A 444 -3.18 37.39 1.21
CA ALA A 444 -4.12 38.31 1.86
C ALA A 444 -4.48 37.79 3.28
N PRO A 445 -4.88 38.68 4.24
CA PRO A 445 -4.60 38.45 5.66
C PRO A 445 -5.79 37.97 6.52
N GLU A 446 -5.47 37.74 7.79
CA GLU A 446 -6.36 37.41 8.91
C GLU A 446 -7.24 38.60 9.34
N GLU A 447 -8.43 38.32 9.89
CA GLU A 447 -9.11 39.20 10.86
C GLU A 447 -9.67 38.35 12.03
N GLU A 448 -9.67 38.94 13.22
CA GLU A 448 -10.00 38.28 14.50
C GLU A 448 -11.50 38.33 14.83
N ILE A 449 -12.03 37.29 15.48
CA ILE A 449 -13.16 37.45 16.42
C ILE A 449 -12.85 36.63 17.69
N ASP A 450 -12.85 37.30 18.84
CA ASP A 450 -12.53 36.77 20.16
C ASP A 450 -13.77 36.48 21.02
N SER A 451 -13.55 35.76 22.12
CA SER A 451 -14.34 35.64 23.36
C SER A 451 -15.51 34.63 23.43
N LEU A 452 -15.44 33.81 24.50
CA LEU A 452 -16.43 32.83 24.96
C LEU A 452 -17.24 33.39 26.14
N PRO A 453 -18.38 32.78 26.52
CA PRO A 453 -18.40 31.93 27.72
C PRO A 453 -19.28 30.66 27.56
N GLN A 454 -18.75 29.44 27.72
CA GLN A 454 -18.55 28.66 28.97
C GLN A 454 -19.66 27.62 29.30
N ASP A 455 -19.18 26.39 29.54
CA ASP A 455 -19.68 25.32 30.41
C ASP A 455 -21.14 24.80 30.29
N GLN A 456 -21.30 23.63 29.65
CA GLN A 456 -21.43 22.35 30.41
C GLN A 456 -21.34 21.10 29.51
N ASP A 457 -20.74 20.02 30.03
CA ASP A 457 -20.66 18.70 29.38
C ASP A 457 -22.00 17.95 29.42
N GLN A 458 -22.43 17.37 28.29
CA GLN A 458 -23.25 16.16 28.30
C GLN A 458 -23.10 15.33 27.00
N ASP A 459 -23.35 14.03 27.16
CA ASP A 459 -23.12 12.89 26.27
C ASP A 459 -22.88 13.09 24.75
N SER A 460 -21.91 12.33 24.23
CA SER A 460 -21.76 12.02 22.80
C SER A 460 -22.83 11.02 22.31
N ARG A 461 -24.10 11.38 22.51
CA ARG A 461 -25.30 10.64 22.06
C ARG A 461 -26.35 11.51 21.37
N ASP A 462 -26.28 12.83 21.53
CA ASP A 462 -27.19 13.78 20.88
C ASP A 462 -26.47 14.68 19.87
N LEU A 463 -26.16 14.10 18.70
CA LEU A 463 -26.35 14.88 17.47
C LEU A 463 -27.86 14.90 17.24
N PRO A 464 -28.53 16.07 17.23
CA PRO A 464 -29.99 16.11 17.15
C PRO A 464 -30.45 15.48 15.83
N VAL A 465 -31.20 14.38 15.94
CA VAL A 465 -31.79 13.72 14.77
C VAL A 465 -32.72 14.72 14.08
N GLU A 466 -32.44 15.05 12.82
CA GLU A 466 -33.27 16.01 12.08
C GLU A 466 -34.63 15.38 11.75
N ARG A 467 -35.63 15.69 12.58
CA ARG A 467 -36.99 15.17 12.44
C ARG A 467 -37.89 16.23 11.80
N GLN A 468 -38.40 15.96 10.61
CA GLN A 468 -39.34 16.84 9.90
C GLN A 468 -40.63 16.09 9.59
N GLY A 469 -41.76 16.49 10.19
CA GLY A 469 -43.07 15.89 9.91
C GLY A 469 -43.31 14.50 10.54
N ILE A 470 -42.45 14.05 11.46
CA ILE A 470 -42.63 12.83 12.27
C ILE A 470 -42.26 13.11 13.73
N SER A 471 -43.00 12.55 14.68
CA SER A 471 -42.74 12.68 16.11
C SER A 471 -41.71 11.67 16.64
N GLU A 472 -41.14 11.97 17.80
CA GLU A 472 -40.23 11.06 18.51
C GLU A 472 -40.95 9.78 18.97
N GLU A 473 -42.22 9.89 19.41
CA GLU A 473 -43.06 8.74 19.78
C GLU A 473 -43.32 7.79 18.60
N GLU A 474 -43.65 8.33 17.42
CA GLU A 474 -43.78 7.52 16.18
C GLU A 474 -42.45 6.85 15.80
N THR A 475 -41.34 7.57 15.97
CA THR A 475 -39.99 7.08 15.64
C THR A 475 -39.60 5.90 16.55
N GLU A 476 -39.76 6.02 17.87
CA GLU A 476 -39.49 4.90 18.78
C GLU A 476 -40.49 3.75 18.58
N ALA A 477 -41.77 4.03 18.27
CA ALA A 477 -42.76 2.99 18.00
C ALA A 477 -42.39 2.11 16.77
N ILE A 478 -41.73 2.68 15.76
CA ILE A 478 -41.18 1.93 14.62
C ILE A 478 -39.98 1.07 15.08
N ILE A 479 -39.00 1.68 15.77
CA ILE A 479 -37.79 0.99 16.25
C ILE A 479 -38.12 -0.16 17.21
N ALA A 480 -39.07 0.04 18.13
CA ALA A 480 -39.49 -0.92 19.13
C ALA A 480 -40.01 -2.24 18.53
N ARG A 481 -40.62 -2.20 17.34
CA ARG A 481 -41.11 -3.41 16.64
C ARG A 481 -39.96 -4.33 16.18
N PHE A 482 -38.78 -3.78 15.89
CA PHE A 482 -37.61 -4.57 15.48
C PHE A 482 -36.77 -5.07 16.65
N ARG A 483 -36.75 -4.35 17.80
CA ARG A 483 -35.97 -4.71 19.01
C ARG A 483 -36.15 -6.18 19.45
N ALA A 484 -37.32 -6.78 19.22
CA ALA A 484 -37.63 -8.17 19.61
C ALA A 484 -37.43 -9.24 18.52
N LYS A 485 -37.16 -8.85 17.25
CA LYS A 485 -37.05 -9.79 16.11
C LYS A 485 -35.73 -9.70 15.35
N ARG A 486 -35.22 -8.49 15.11
CA ARG A 486 -33.93 -8.23 14.43
C ARG A 486 -33.24 -7.07 15.15
N ILE A 487 -32.41 -7.40 16.15
CA ILE A 487 -31.68 -6.40 16.97
C ILE A 487 -30.76 -5.53 16.09
N SER A 488 -30.19 -6.09 15.03
CA SER A 488 -29.38 -5.37 14.03
C SER A 488 -30.16 -4.27 13.32
N LEU A 489 -31.37 -4.54 12.81
CA LEU A 489 -32.20 -3.50 12.18
C LEU A 489 -32.64 -2.43 13.18
N ALA A 490 -32.95 -2.81 14.43
CA ALA A 490 -33.25 -1.84 15.48
C ALA A 490 -32.05 -0.92 15.77
N ALA A 491 -30.82 -1.45 15.81
CA ALA A 491 -29.60 -0.66 15.97
C ALA A 491 -29.34 0.26 14.77
N LEU A 492 -29.54 -0.23 13.56
CA LEU A 492 -29.38 0.55 12.32
C LEU A 492 -30.43 1.66 12.19
N LEU A 493 -31.70 1.42 12.54
CA LEU A 493 -32.72 2.47 12.58
C LEU A 493 -32.41 3.55 13.65
N MET A 494 -31.72 3.18 14.74
CA MET A 494 -31.23 4.13 15.75
C MET A 494 -29.97 4.91 15.30
N SER A 495 -29.29 4.51 14.22
CA SER A 495 -28.13 5.25 13.66
C SER A 495 -28.48 6.17 12.49
N ALA A 496 -29.76 6.29 12.12
CA ALA A 496 -30.24 7.25 11.13
C ALA A 496 -30.17 8.69 11.68
N ARG A 497 -29.49 9.60 10.97
CA ARG A 497 -29.28 11.00 11.37
C ARG A 497 -30.46 11.92 11.10
N SER A 498 -31.31 11.58 10.14
CA SER A 498 -32.50 12.36 9.83
C SER A 498 -33.68 11.46 9.47
N TRP A 499 -34.88 11.92 9.83
CA TRP A 499 -36.17 11.26 9.60
C TRP A 499 -37.14 12.33 9.09
N SER A 500 -37.43 12.36 7.79
CA SER A 500 -38.39 13.32 7.23
C SER A 500 -39.59 12.65 6.56
N ARG A 501 -40.78 13.21 6.78
CA ARG A 501 -42.06 12.73 6.23
C ARG A 501 -42.67 13.80 5.34
N SER A 502 -42.84 13.49 4.05
CA SER A 502 -43.43 14.39 3.06
C SER A 502 -44.23 13.59 2.03
N GLU A 503 -45.44 14.05 1.70
CA GLU A 503 -46.30 13.52 0.60
C GLU A 503 -46.31 11.98 0.43
N GLY A 504 -46.60 11.24 1.51
CA GLY A 504 -46.65 9.77 1.47
C GLY A 504 -45.27 9.10 1.35
N LYS A 505 -44.19 9.78 1.72
CA LYS A 505 -42.83 9.23 1.82
C LYS A 505 -42.29 9.42 3.23
N LEU A 506 -41.46 8.46 3.65
CA LEU A 506 -40.59 8.54 4.83
C LEU A 506 -39.15 8.42 4.34
N VAL A 507 -38.33 9.45 4.57
CA VAL A 507 -36.93 9.51 4.18
C VAL A 507 -36.04 9.29 5.41
N LEU A 508 -35.09 8.38 5.32
CA LEU A 508 -34.08 8.11 6.33
C LEU A 508 -32.68 8.52 5.83
N GLY A 509 -32.03 9.44 6.53
CA GLY A 509 -30.67 9.90 6.23
C GLY A 509 -29.60 9.14 7.02
N PHE A 510 -28.57 8.66 6.33
CA PHE A 510 -27.42 7.95 6.90
C PHE A 510 -26.11 8.65 6.53
N SER A 511 -25.10 8.56 7.40
CA SER A 511 -23.73 9.07 7.11
C SER A 511 -22.80 8.02 6.49
N ASP A 512 -23.25 6.78 6.37
CA ASP A 512 -22.44 5.66 5.89
C ASP A 512 -23.21 4.81 4.87
N ASN A 513 -22.50 4.36 3.84
CA ASN A 513 -23.08 3.59 2.75
C ASN A 513 -23.41 2.14 3.18
N PHE A 514 -22.77 1.63 4.25
CA PHE A 514 -22.97 0.29 4.76
C PHE A 514 -24.33 0.11 5.43
N GLY A 515 -24.70 1.02 6.34
CA GLY A 515 -26.01 1.07 6.97
C GLY A 515 -27.11 1.20 5.93
N ALA A 516 -27.05 2.21 5.05
CA ALA A 516 -28.04 2.42 4.01
C ALA A 516 -28.24 1.20 3.09
N HIS A 517 -27.16 0.57 2.59
CA HIS A 517 -27.25 -0.63 1.76
C HIS A 517 -27.84 -1.84 2.53
N THR A 518 -27.65 -1.92 3.85
CA THR A 518 -28.25 -2.97 4.68
C THR A 518 -29.74 -2.74 4.91
N LEU A 519 -30.17 -1.50 5.20
CA LEU A 519 -31.61 -1.20 5.30
C LEU A 519 -32.34 -1.34 3.97
N GLU A 520 -31.69 -1.06 2.83
CA GLU A 520 -32.30 -1.17 1.50
C GLU A 520 -32.67 -2.64 1.16
N GLN A 521 -31.95 -3.62 1.69
CA GLN A 521 -32.28 -5.05 1.56
C GLN A 521 -33.55 -5.45 2.35
N ASP A 522 -33.76 -4.87 3.53
CA ASP A 522 -34.94 -5.13 4.39
C ASP A 522 -36.03 -4.03 4.24
N ARG A 523 -35.95 -3.21 3.19
CA ARG A 523 -36.81 -2.02 2.94
C ARG A 523 -38.30 -2.30 3.05
N THR A 524 -38.76 -3.47 2.62
CA THR A 524 -40.17 -3.88 2.66
C THR A 524 -40.66 -4.11 4.09
N GLU A 525 -39.91 -4.81 4.94
CA GLU A 525 -40.28 -5.03 6.36
C GLU A 525 -40.36 -3.68 7.11
N ILE A 526 -39.40 -2.78 6.86
CA ILE A 526 -39.36 -1.44 7.47
C ILE A 526 -40.53 -0.58 6.98
N GLN A 527 -40.85 -0.62 5.68
CA GLN A 527 -41.98 0.10 5.11
C GLN A 527 -43.34 -0.40 5.65
N GLU A 528 -43.54 -1.71 5.81
CA GLU A 528 -44.75 -2.26 6.45
C GLU A 528 -44.84 -1.86 7.93
N ALA A 529 -43.73 -1.93 8.67
CA ALA A 529 -43.69 -1.50 10.07
C ALA A 529 -44.05 -0.01 10.22
N ALA A 530 -43.51 0.85 9.34
CA ALA A 530 -43.79 2.28 9.30
C ALA A 530 -45.25 2.58 8.93
N ARG A 531 -45.81 1.96 7.88
CA ARG A 531 -47.23 2.06 7.50
C ARG A 531 -48.17 1.75 8.67
N ALA A 532 -47.86 0.68 9.41
CA ALA A 532 -48.65 0.24 10.55
C ALA A 532 -48.34 1.00 11.87
N VAL A 533 -47.54 2.07 11.86
CA VAL A 533 -47.45 3.08 12.93
C VAL A 533 -48.08 4.40 12.46
N LEU A 534 -47.66 4.87 11.29
CA LEU A 534 -47.95 6.20 10.75
C LEU A 534 -49.34 6.34 10.10
N GLY A 535 -50.15 5.27 10.11
CA GLY A 535 -51.55 5.24 9.66
C GLY A 535 -51.76 5.35 8.13
N ASP A 536 -50.69 5.48 7.36
CA ASP A 536 -50.70 5.80 5.94
C ASP A 536 -50.43 4.54 5.11
N ALA A 537 -51.45 4.04 4.41
CA ALA A 537 -51.37 2.82 3.63
C ALA A 537 -50.54 2.96 2.33
N LEU A 538 -50.29 4.19 1.85
CA LEU A 538 -49.54 4.44 0.62
C LEU A 538 -48.05 4.67 0.88
N LEU A 539 -47.68 4.99 2.13
CA LEU A 539 -46.34 5.39 2.55
C LEU A 539 -45.20 4.57 1.88
N GLN A 540 -44.24 5.27 1.29
CA GLN A 540 -43.02 4.73 0.68
C GLN A 540 -41.79 5.04 1.54
N LEU A 541 -40.91 4.06 1.77
CA LEU A 541 -39.61 4.31 2.39
C LEU A 541 -38.62 4.78 1.32
N VAL A 542 -37.81 5.79 1.64
CA VAL A 542 -36.67 6.28 0.85
C VAL A 542 -35.46 6.34 1.77
N ILE A 543 -34.29 5.91 1.29
CA ILE A 543 -33.05 5.89 2.06
C ILE A 543 -32.02 6.74 1.33
N VAL A 544 -31.33 7.64 2.04
CA VAL A 544 -30.39 8.60 1.49
C VAL A 544 -29.07 8.55 2.28
N VAL A 545 -27.94 8.49 1.59
CA VAL A 545 -26.62 8.65 2.20
C VAL A 545 -26.18 10.11 2.01
N GLN A 546 -26.02 10.85 3.09
CA GLN A 546 -25.39 12.18 3.05
C GLN A 546 -23.87 11.98 2.89
N GLY A 547 -23.39 12.02 1.64
CA GLY A 547 -22.01 11.60 1.34
C GLY A 547 -21.40 12.06 0.03
N MET A 548 -22.02 12.95 -0.76
CA MET A 548 -21.37 13.71 -1.86
C MET A 548 -22.35 14.71 -2.49
N GLU A 549 -22.35 15.98 -2.05
CA GLU A 549 -22.85 17.13 -2.82
C GLU A 549 -22.59 18.44 -2.06
N SER A 550 -21.60 19.24 -2.50
CA SER A 550 -21.43 20.64 -2.07
C SER A 550 -20.48 21.45 -2.97
N GLU A 551 -20.51 21.25 -4.29
CA GLU A 551 -19.90 22.19 -5.26
C GLU A 551 -20.50 22.01 -6.67
N ASN A 552 -21.76 22.45 -6.86
CA ASN A 552 -22.34 22.92 -8.14
C ASN A 552 -23.85 23.29 -8.01
N GLU A 553 -24.19 24.26 -7.16
CA GLU A 553 -25.44 25.03 -7.32
C GLU A 553 -25.13 26.49 -7.67
N THR A 554 -24.67 26.72 -8.90
CA THR A 554 -24.87 28.00 -9.59
C THR A 554 -24.71 27.82 -11.11
N SER A 555 -25.56 28.50 -11.88
CA SER A 555 -25.63 28.50 -13.36
C SER A 555 -26.07 27.19 -14.06
N GLU A 556 -27.32 27.19 -14.53
CA GLU A 556 -27.65 26.64 -15.86
C GLU A 556 -26.79 27.37 -16.93
N PRO A 557 -26.31 26.72 -18.01
CA PRO A 557 -27.18 26.02 -18.96
C PRO A 557 -26.59 24.71 -19.56
N VAL A 558 -26.03 23.82 -18.73
CA VAL A 558 -25.33 22.61 -19.24
C VAL A 558 -26.29 21.46 -19.65
N ASN A 559 -27.48 21.36 -19.05
CA ASN A 559 -28.37 20.20 -19.22
C ASN A 559 -28.86 19.96 -20.66
N GLN A 560 -29.04 21.00 -21.48
CA GLN A 560 -29.60 20.84 -22.84
C GLN A 560 -28.69 19.99 -23.75
N HIS A 561 -27.36 20.15 -23.66
CA HIS A 561 -26.43 19.32 -24.43
C HIS A 561 -26.42 17.86 -23.94
N LEU A 562 -26.52 17.63 -22.63
CA LEU A 562 -26.51 16.29 -22.07
C LEU A 562 -27.77 15.49 -22.44
N ASP A 563 -28.94 16.13 -22.44
CA ASP A 563 -30.19 15.51 -22.91
C ASP A 563 -30.22 15.32 -24.43
N MET A 564 -29.62 16.23 -25.22
CA MET A 564 -29.47 16.04 -26.67
C MET A 564 -28.63 14.80 -26.99
N VAL A 565 -27.47 14.64 -26.34
CA VAL A 565 -26.63 13.43 -26.48
C VAL A 565 -27.38 12.17 -26.04
N ARG A 566 -28.15 12.22 -24.94
CA ARG A 566 -28.96 11.09 -24.46
C ARG A 566 -30.10 10.69 -25.40
N ARG A 567 -30.66 11.61 -26.20
CA ARG A 567 -31.66 11.30 -27.23
C ARG A 567 -31.03 10.69 -28.47
N VAL A 568 -29.92 11.28 -28.97
CA VAL A 568 -29.17 10.74 -30.12
C VAL A 568 -28.73 9.29 -29.88
N PHE A 569 -28.19 8.98 -28.69
CA PHE A 569 -27.78 7.62 -28.34
C PHE A 569 -28.94 6.62 -28.09
N ARG A 570 -30.20 7.06 -28.19
CA ARG A 570 -31.38 6.17 -28.14
C ARG A 570 -32.06 5.96 -29.50
N GLY A 571 -31.54 6.56 -30.58
CA GLY A 571 -31.99 6.29 -31.95
C GLY A 571 -33.27 7.02 -32.39
N GLU A 572 -33.72 8.02 -31.62
CA GLU A 572 -34.78 8.92 -32.07
C GLU A 572 -34.17 10.04 -32.91
N LEU A 573 -34.38 9.99 -34.24
CA LEU A 573 -34.03 11.06 -35.16
C LEU A 573 -34.91 12.30 -34.90
N LEU A 574 -34.27 13.44 -34.68
CA LEU A 574 -34.92 14.74 -34.73
C LEU A 574 -34.76 15.30 -36.16
N GLU A 575 -35.89 15.55 -36.83
CA GLU A 575 -35.91 16.34 -38.06
C GLU A 575 -35.63 17.81 -37.71
N GLU A 576 -34.81 18.49 -38.53
CA GLU A 576 -34.52 19.92 -38.39
C GLU A 576 -35.76 20.75 -38.76
N GLN A 577 -36.01 21.85 -38.01
CA GLN A 577 -36.81 22.97 -38.47
C GLN A 577 -36.12 24.30 -38.13
N GLU A 578 -36.43 25.32 -38.95
CA GLU A 578 -35.62 26.52 -39.24
C GLU A 578 -35.67 27.62 -38.16
#